data_AF-A0A7Y3M7Y2-F1
#
_entry.id   AF-A0A7Y3M7Y2-F1
#
_cell.length_a   1.000
_cell.length_b   1.000
_cell.length_c   1.000
_cell.angle_alpha   90.00
_cell.angle_beta   90.00
_cell.angle_gamma   90.00
#
_symmetry.space_group_name_H-M   'P 1'
#
loop_
_entity.id
_entity.type
_entity.pdbx_description
1 polymer ?
#
loop_
_entity_poly.entity_id
_entity_poly.type
_entity_poly.pdbx_seq_one_letter_code
_entity_poly.pdbx_strand_id
1 'polypeptide(L)'
;LLECLGGFLEGTRVLQASEGDSQRDTALPTDGPLISRLAANPKLQPTLARFAARLGDKLGEMDVALSGADFGALAELAHWLKGAAGTVGFDDFTNPAAGLEQAALQSKAHECESLMQELHGLAERIVVEPEVAPSPGEEPAPVPQGEIVSRFAEDPRFAGVLARFRANLDTRLAEAEKAASAGRQDELAAFAHWLKGSAGTVGYDALSRPAERLEALARGGAVAECPALVSEIRVLCEKLR
;
A
#
# COMPACT_ATOMS: atom_id res chain seq x y z
N LEU A 1 -66.43 21.95 -57.59
CA LEU A 1 -65.99 23.36 -57.62
C LEU A 1 -64.76 23.46 -56.72
N LEU A 2 -63.50 23.57 -57.13
CA LEU A 2 -62.76 23.78 -58.38
C LEU A 2 -61.34 23.18 -58.16
N GLU A 3 -60.76 22.55 -59.19
CA GLU A 3 -59.34 22.61 -59.68
C GLU A 3 -58.15 22.41 -58.69
N CYS A 4 -56.98 21.80 -58.97
CA CYS A 4 -56.27 21.24 -60.13
C CYS A 4 -55.01 20.52 -59.53
N LEU A 5 -54.73 19.24 -59.85
CA LEU A 5 -53.75 18.72 -60.83
C LEU A 5 -52.26 19.12 -60.68
N GLY A 6 -51.41 18.09 -60.58
CA GLY A 6 -49.95 18.07 -60.80
C GLY A 6 -49.23 17.28 -59.70
N GLY A 7 -48.95 15.97 -59.82
CA GLY A 7 -47.86 15.37 -60.63
C GLY A 7 -46.51 15.60 -59.92
N PHE A 8 -45.62 14.66 -59.62
CA PHE A 8 -45.28 13.34 -60.16
C PHE A 8 -44.11 12.80 -59.27
N LEU A 9 -44.02 11.47 -59.06
CA LEU A 9 -42.86 10.57 -58.81
C LEU A 9 -41.60 11.10 -58.06
N GLU A 10 -40.89 10.43 -57.15
CA GLU A 10 -40.67 9.05 -56.71
C GLU A 10 -40.05 9.20 -55.29
N GLY A 11 -40.41 8.40 -54.28
CA GLY A 11 -39.63 7.22 -53.95
C GLY A 11 -38.84 7.38 -52.63
N THR A 12 -39.13 6.49 -51.67
CA THR A 12 -38.28 6.11 -50.51
C THR A 12 -38.26 7.09 -49.32
N ARG A 13 -39.12 6.93 -48.31
CA ARG A 13 -39.04 6.01 -47.16
C ARG A 13 -37.93 6.38 -46.14
N VAL A 14 -38.42 7.00 -45.05
CA VAL A 14 -38.01 6.85 -43.64
C VAL A 14 -36.71 7.55 -43.20
N LEU A 15 -36.93 8.69 -42.52
CA LEU A 15 -36.46 9.07 -41.19
C LEU A 15 -35.25 8.30 -40.64
N GLN A 16 -34.14 9.01 -40.40
CA GLN A 16 -33.62 9.09 -39.03
C GLN A 16 -32.73 10.30 -38.84
N ALA A 17 -32.98 10.97 -37.72
CA ALA A 17 -32.35 12.17 -37.26
C ALA A 17 -30.88 11.97 -36.93
N SER A 18 -30.13 13.05 -37.13
CA SER A 18 -28.78 13.29 -36.64
C SER A 18 -28.73 13.14 -35.12
N GLU A 19 -27.81 12.31 -34.62
CA GLU A 19 -27.36 12.39 -33.23
C GLU A 19 -25.98 11.73 -33.08
N GLY A 20 -25.03 12.52 -32.60
CA GLY A 20 -23.93 12.05 -31.77
C GLY A 20 -22.84 11.24 -32.45
N ASP A 21 -21.84 11.96 -32.96
CA ASP A 21 -20.47 11.46 -33.04
C ASP A 21 -19.99 11.07 -31.63
N SER A 22 -20.20 9.80 -31.27
CA SER A 22 -19.54 9.14 -30.15
C SER A 22 -18.62 8.09 -30.76
N GLN A 23 -17.43 8.56 -31.14
CA GLN A 23 -16.27 7.72 -31.27
C GLN A 23 -16.14 6.90 -29.99
N ARG A 24 -16.54 5.62 -30.09
CA ARG A 24 -16.18 4.59 -29.13
C ARG A 24 -14.68 4.39 -29.28
N ASP A 25 -13.93 5.04 -28.40
CA ASP A 25 -12.57 4.61 -28.08
C ASP A 25 -12.68 3.17 -27.60
N THR A 26 -12.32 2.26 -28.50
CA THR A 26 -12.10 0.86 -28.21
C THR A 26 -10.74 0.79 -27.54
N ALA A 27 -10.74 0.93 -26.21
CA ALA A 27 -9.56 0.72 -25.40
C ALA A 27 -9.02 -0.69 -25.67
N LEU A 28 -7.81 -0.75 -26.21
CA LEU A 28 -7.01 -1.97 -26.37
C LEU A 28 -6.85 -2.66 -25.01
N PRO A 29 -6.71 -3.99 -24.95
CA PRO A 29 -6.38 -4.68 -23.71
C PRO A 29 -4.99 -4.20 -23.24
N THR A 30 -4.97 -3.46 -22.14
CA THR A 30 -3.74 -2.91 -21.55
C THR A 30 -3.03 -4.02 -20.74
N ASP A 31 -2.40 -4.98 -21.40
CA ASP A 31 -1.54 -6.02 -20.79
C ASP A 31 -0.14 -5.50 -20.37
N GLY A 32 -0.01 -4.18 -20.20
CA GLY A 32 1.24 -3.53 -19.82
C GLY A 32 1.49 -3.53 -18.30
N PRO A 33 2.76 -3.42 -17.87
CA PRO A 33 3.10 -3.26 -16.46
C PRO A 33 2.42 -2.02 -15.90
N LEU A 34 1.82 -2.16 -14.73
CA LEU A 34 1.10 -1.10 -14.03
C LEU A 34 2.11 -0.33 -13.17
N ILE A 35 2.47 0.86 -13.65
CA ILE A 35 3.50 1.72 -13.05
C ILE A 35 2.82 2.91 -12.38
N SER A 36 3.18 3.18 -11.13
CA SER A 36 2.70 4.36 -10.42
C SER A 36 3.11 5.64 -11.15
N ARG A 37 2.21 6.62 -11.23
CA ARG A 37 2.51 7.97 -11.73
C ARG A 37 3.60 8.69 -10.93
N LEU A 38 3.91 8.20 -9.73
CA LEU A 38 4.95 8.73 -8.84
C LEU A 38 6.28 7.97 -8.92
N ALA A 39 6.38 6.93 -9.76
CA ALA A 39 7.55 6.05 -9.86
C ALA A 39 8.85 6.80 -10.25
N ALA A 40 8.75 7.89 -11.00
CA ALA A 40 9.90 8.71 -11.38
C ALA A 40 10.52 9.51 -10.22
N ASN A 41 9.90 9.53 -9.04
CA ASN A 41 10.41 10.26 -7.87
C ASN A 41 11.11 9.31 -6.87
N PRO A 42 12.46 9.35 -6.78
CA PRO A 42 13.21 8.45 -5.89
C PRO A 42 12.82 8.55 -4.42
N LYS A 43 12.35 9.72 -3.95
CA LYS A 43 11.93 9.93 -2.56
C LYS A 43 10.64 9.19 -2.22
N LEU A 44 9.83 8.84 -3.23
CA LEU A 44 8.55 8.17 -3.06
C LEU A 44 8.65 6.65 -3.28
N GLN A 45 9.75 6.16 -3.84
CA GLN A 45 9.99 4.72 -4.06
C GLN A 45 9.77 3.86 -2.79
N PRO A 46 10.26 4.24 -1.60
CA PRO A 46 9.98 3.47 -0.38
C PRO A 46 8.49 3.42 -0.02
N THR A 47 7.73 4.48 -0.35
CA THR A 47 6.28 4.52 -0.13
C THR A 47 5.55 3.63 -1.13
N LEU A 48 5.99 3.57 -2.38
CA LEU A 48 5.44 2.67 -3.41
C LEU A 48 5.70 1.21 -3.05
N ALA A 49 6.92 0.87 -2.63
CA ALA A 49 7.28 -0.47 -2.19
C ALA A 49 6.46 -0.92 -0.97
N ARG A 50 6.29 -0.05 0.05
CA ARG A 50 5.43 -0.35 1.20
C ARG A 50 3.96 -0.52 0.84
N PHE A 51 3.45 0.26 -0.12
CA PHE A 51 2.10 0.09 -0.61
C PHE A 51 1.94 -1.28 -1.27
N ALA A 52 2.83 -1.64 -2.19
CA ALA A 52 2.78 -2.93 -2.88
C ALA A 52 2.88 -4.12 -1.91
N ALA A 53 3.77 -4.05 -0.91
CA ALA A 53 3.87 -5.07 0.12
C ALA A 53 2.56 -5.22 0.93
N ARG A 54 1.92 -4.11 1.30
CA ARG A 54 0.64 -4.14 2.03
C ARG A 54 -0.56 -4.51 1.17
N LEU A 55 -0.48 -4.30 -0.14
CA LEU A 55 -1.56 -4.60 -1.07
C LEU A 55 -1.85 -6.10 -1.08
N GLY A 56 -0.83 -6.96 -1.10
CA GLY A 56 -0.99 -8.41 -1.06
C GLY A 56 -1.74 -8.90 0.18
N ASP A 57 -1.32 -8.45 1.36
CA ASP A 57 -2.00 -8.77 2.63
C ASP A 57 -3.47 -8.32 2.61
N LYS A 58 -3.73 -7.11 2.09
CA LYS A 58 -5.07 -6.53 2.05
C LYS A 58 -6.00 -7.20 1.05
N LEU A 59 -5.48 -7.67 -0.09
CA LEU A 59 -6.25 -8.49 -1.03
C LEU A 59 -6.61 -9.84 -0.42
N GLY A 60 -5.68 -10.47 0.32
CA GLY A 60 -5.99 -11.69 1.07
C GLY A 60 -7.06 -11.49 2.15
N GLU A 61 -7.04 -10.37 2.88
CA GLU A 61 -8.11 -10.02 3.81
C GLU A 61 -9.46 -9.82 3.09
N MET A 62 -9.46 -9.21 1.90
CA MET A 62 -10.68 -9.04 1.09
C MET A 62 -11.23 -10.38 0.59
N ASP A 63 -10.37 -11.32 0.17
CA ASP A 63 -10.79 -12.67 -0.23
C ASP A 63 -11.46 -13.43 0.93
N VAL A 64 -10.89 -13.32 2.14
CA VAL A 64 -11.47 -13.88 3.35
C VAL A 64 -12.82 -13.24 3.67
N ALA A 65 -12.91 -11.91 3.61
CA ALA A 65 -14.16 -11.18 3.85
C ALA A 65 -15.25 -11.58 2.84
N LEU A 66 -14.91 -11.68 1.55
CA LEU A 66 -15.84 -12.07 0.49
C LEU A 66 -16.32 -13.51 0.66
N SER A 67 -15.41 -14.46 0.89
CA SER A 67 -15.78 -15.87 1.11
C SER A 67 -16.62 -16.09 2.38
N GLY A 68 -16.41 -15.26 3.41
CA GLY A 68 -17.22 -15.23 4.62
C GLY A 68 -18.53 -14.44 4.51
N ALA A 69 -18.82 -13.83 3.36
CA ALA A 69 -19.93 -12.89 3.15
C ALA A 69 -19.94 -11.70 4.14
N ASP A 70 -18.77 -11.31 4.65
CA ASP A 70 -18.59 -10.13 5.49
C ASP A 70 -18.43 -8.88 4.59
N PHE A 71 -19.57 -8.46 4.04
CA PHE A 71 -19.61 -7.31 3.13
C PHE A 71 -19.28 -5.98 3.83
N GLY A 72 -19.43 -5.90 5.15
CA GLY A 72 -19.03 -4.72 5.93
C GLY A 72 -17.51 -4.57 5.95
N ALA A 73 -16.80 -5.64 6.32
CA ALA A 73 -15.34 -5.66 6.27
C ALA A 73 -14.81 -5.45 4.85
N LEU A 74 -15.44 -6.08 3.86
CA LEU A 74 -15.07 -5.92 2.44
C LEU A 74 -15.19 -4.47 1.97
N ALA A 75 -16.25 -3.76 2.36
CA ALA A 75 -16.44 -2.35 2.00
C ALA A 75 -15.36 -1.44 2.61
N GLU A 76 -15.01 -1.64 3.89
CA GLU A 76 -13.95 -0.86 4.56
C GLU A 76 -12.56 -1.11 3.93
N LEU A 77 -12.26 -2.36 3.60
CA LEU A 77 -11.02 -2.71 2.89
C LEU A 77 -10.98 -2.07 1.50
N ALA A 78 -12.10 -2.08 0.77
CA ALA A 78 -12.20 -1.48 -0.56
C ALA A 78 -12.06 0.06 -0.50
N HIS A 79 -12.65 0.69 0.52
CA HIS A 79 -12.47 2.12 0.80
C HIS A 79 -11.00 2.46 1.05
N TRP A 80 -10.31 1.66 1.88
CA TRP A 80 -8.88 1.82 2.12
C TRP A 80 -8.08 1.73 0.82
N LEU A 81 -8.35 0.72 -0.02
CA LEU A 81 -7.62 0.51 -1.28
C LEU A 81 -7.79 1.70 -2.22
N LYS A 82 -9.02 2.21 -2.37
CA LYS A 82 -9.32 3.41 -3.17
C LYS A 82 -8.49 4.61 -2.72
N GLY A 83 -8.49 4.92 -1.42
CA GLY A 83 -7.77 6.08 -0.88
C GLY A 83 -6.25 5.92 -0.92
N ALA A 84 -5.75 4.74 -0.58
CA ALA A 84 -4.34 4.42 -0.58
C ALA A 84 -3.77 4.46 -2.00
N ALA A 85 -4.39 3.77 -2.95
CA ALA A 85 -3.93 3.68 -4.33
C ALA A 85 -3.90 5.05 -5.03
N GLY A 86 -4.93 5.89 -4.83
CA GLY A 86 -4.94 7.25 -5.37
C GLY A 86 -3.83 8.15 -4.80
N THR A 87 -3.48 7.97 -3.53
CA THR A 87 -2.39 8.73 -2.89
C THR A 87 -1.01 8.31 -3.42
N VAL A 88 -0.83 7.04 -3.76
CA VAL A 88 0.43 6.51 -4.29
C VAL A 88 0.49 6.49 -5.82
N GLY A 89 -0.53 7.00 -6.51
CA GLY A 89 -0.56 7.16 -7.96
C GLY A 89 -0.79 5.87 -8.75
N PHE A 90 -1.43 4.87 -8.15
CA PHE A 90 -1.93 3.67 -8.82
C PHE A 90 -3.41 3.86 -9.17
N ASP A 91 -3.67 4.82 -10.04
CA ASP A 91 -5.01 5.33 -10.33
C ASP A 91 -5.95 4.23 -10.87
N ASP A 92 -5.40 3.22 -11.56
CA ASP A 92 -6.13 2.05 -12.10
C ASP A 92 -6.86 1.23 -11.02
N PHE A 93 -6.41 1.26 -9.75
CA PHE A 93 -7.11 0.59 -8.65
C PHE A 93 -8.29 1.38 -8.10
N THR A 94 -8.36 2.69 -8.34
CA THR A 94 -9.32 3.56 -7.66
C THR A 94 -10.76 3.29 -8.08
N ASN A 95 -10.99 3.07 -9.38
CA ASN A 95 -12.31 2.76 -9.95
C ASN A 95 -12.82 1.36 -9.52
N PRO A 96 -12.07 0.26 -9.69
CA PRO A 96 -12.53 -1.06 -9.24
C PRO A 96 -12.67 -1.15 -7.73
N ALA A 97 -11.83 -0.47 -6.94
CA ALA A 97 -11.98 -0.40 -5.49
C ALA A 97 -13.25 0.37 -5.08
N ALA A 98 -13.57 1.48 -5.75
CA ALA A 98 -14.83 2.19 -5.52
C ALA A 98 -16.05 1.35 -5.91
N GLY A 99 -15.95 0.61 -7.03
CA GLY A 99 -16.97 -0.35 -7.44
C GLY A 99 -17.19 -1.44 -6.39
N LEU A 100 -16.10 -2.00 -5.84
CA LEU A 100 -16.15 -3.07 -4.85
C LEU A 100 -16.76 -2.57 -3.54
N GLU A 101 -16.39 -1.37 -3.10
CA GLU A 101 -16.99 -0.71 -1.94
C GLU A 101 -18.51 -0.59 -2.09
N GLN A 102 -18.99 -0.12 -3.24
CA GLN A 102 -20.43 0.03 -3.49
C GLN A 102 -21.15 -1.31 -3.63
N ALA A 103 -20.56 -2.30 -4.31
CA ALA A 103 -21.13 -3.63 -4.46
C ALA A 103 -21.24 -4.35 -3.11
N ALA A 104 -20.23 -4.19 -2.25
CA ALA A 104 -20.21 -4.73 -0.89
C ALA A 104 -21.27 -4.05 -0.01
N LEU A 105 -21.39 -2.72 -0.03
CA LEU A 105 -22.45 -2.00 0.70
C LEU A 105 -23.87 -2.42 0.27
N GLN A 106 -24.02 -2.94 -0.94
CA GLN A 106 -25.29 -3.46 -1.49
C GLN A 106 -25.39 -4.99 -1.40
N SER A 107 -24.42 -5.67 -0.77
CA SER A 107 -24.32 -7.12 -0.61
C SER A 107 -24.42 -7.91 -1.91
N LYS A 108 -23.89 -7.36 -3.02
CA LYS A 108 -23.94 -7.99 -4.34
C LYS A 108 -22.74 -8.91 -4.56
N ALA A 109 -22.84 -10.13 -4.05
CA ALA A 109 -21.75 -11.11 -4.06
C ALA A 109 -21.09 -11.31 -5.44
N HIS A 110 -21.89 -11.53 -6.49
CA HIS A 110 -21.36 -11.76 -7.84
C HIS A 110 -20.63 -10.53 -8.43
N GLU A 111 -21.11 -9.31 -8.13
CA GLU A 111 -20.42 -8.08 -8.55
C GLU A 111 -19.10 -7.95 -7.76
N CYS A 112 -19.09 -8.28 -6.47
CA CYS A 112 -17.88 -8.29 -5.64
C CYS A 112 -16.82 -9.29 -6.15
N GLU A 113 -17.24 -10.50 -6.52
CA GLU A 113 -16.35 -11.52 -7.09
C GLU A 113 -15.68 -11.06 -8.38
N SER A 114 -16.44 -10.46 -9.29
CA SER A 114 -15.91 -9.92 -10.54
C SER A 114 -14.90 -8.80 -10.31
N LEU A 115 -15.19 -7.90 -9.36
CA LEU A 115 -14.30 -6.78 -9.03
C LEU A 115 -13.06 -7.24 -8.28
N MET A 116 -13.17 -8.28 -7.44
CA MET A 116 -12.00 -8.90 -6.81
C MET A 116 -11.06 -9.54 -7.83
N GLN A 117 -11.59 -10.22 -8.85
CA GLN A 117 -10.78 -10.75 -9.95
C GLN A 117 -10.04 -9.64 -10.71
N GLU A 118 -10.72 -8.52 -10.97
CA GLU A 118 -10.10 -7.35 -11.61
C GLU A 118 -8.97 -6.77 -10.74
N LEU A 119 -9.20 -6.61 -9.43
CA LEU A 119 -8.19 -6.08 -8.50
C LEU A 119 -6.95 -6.98 -8.38
N HIS A 120 -7.14 -8.30 -8.36
CA HIS A 120 -6.03 -9.26 -8.40
C HIS A 120 -5.24 -9.16 -9.72
N GLY A 121 -5.93 -9.07 -10.86
CA GLY A 121 -5.28 -8.88 -12.16
C GLY A 121 -4.47 -7.57 -12.25
N LEU A 122 -4.94 -6.50 -11.62
CA LEU A 122 -4.18 -5.25 -11.51
C LEU A 122 -2.97 -5.40 -10.58
N ALA A 123 -3.11 -6.13 -9.47
CA ALA A 123 -2.03 -6.36 -8.49
C ALA A 123 -0.87 -7.19 -9.08
N GLU A 124 -1.18 -8.22 -9.87
CA GLU A 124 -0.19 -9.02 -10.59
C GLU A 124 0.62 -8.20 -11.60
N ARG A 125 0.05 -7.10 -12.09
CA ARG A 125 0.69 -6.20 -13.06
C ARG A 125 1.55 -5.13 -12.41
N ILE A 126 1.52 -4.95 -11.08
CA ILE A 126 2.37 -3.96 -10.42
C ILE A 126 3.83 -4.37 -10.58
N VAL A 127 4.59 -3.54 -11.30
CA VAL A 127 6.04 -3.62 -11.32
C VAL A 127 6.57 -2.61 -10.32
N VAL A 128 6.83 -3.07 -9.10
CA VAL A 128 7.80 -2.37 -8.25
C VAL A 128 9.15 -2.82 -8.78
N GLU A 129 9.91 -1.90 -9.39
CA GLU A 129 11.32 -2.20 -9.65
C GLU A 129 11.89 -2.74 -8.35
N PRO A 130 12.44 -3.97 -8.33
CA PRO A 130 12.97 -4.52 -7.11
C PRO A 130 13.97 -3.49 -6.60
N GLU A 131 13.75 -3.03 -5.37
CA GLU A 131 14.81 -2.42 -4.57
C GLU A 131 16.04 -3.25 -4.87
N VAL A 132 17.03 -2.64 -5.52
CA VAL A 132 18.23 -3.32 -6.01
C VAL A 132 18.68 -4.21 -4.87
N ALA A 133 18.44 -5.52 -5.02
CA ALA A 133 18.87 -6.48 -4.04
C ALA A 133 20.38 -6.24 -3.92
N PRO A 134 20.92 -6.02 -2.70
CA PRO A 134 22.35 -5.84 -2.57
C PRO A 134 23.00 -7.05 -3.22
N SER A 135 23.83 -6.78 -4.22
CA SER A 135 24.56 -7.82 -4.94
C SER A 135 25.27 -8.70 -3.89
N PRO A 136 25.22 -10.03 -4.00
CA PRO A 136 25.98 -10.90 -3.09
C PRO A 136 27.47 -10.61 -3.32
N GLY A 137 28.02 -9.72 -2.50
CA GLY A 137 29.36 -9.16 -2.69
C GLY A 137 29.52 -7.72 -2.21
N GLU A 138 28.44 -6.97 -1.96
CA GLU A 138 28.55 -5.67 -1.30
C GLU A 138 28.62 -5.88 0.21
N GLU A 139 29.78 -5.58 0.79
CA GLU A 139 30.00 -5.59 2.24
C GLU A 139 28.88 -4.81 2.95
N PRO A 140 28.45 -5.25 4.15
CA PRO A 140 27.35 -4.62 4.85
C PRO A 140 27.59 -3.12 4.96
N ALA A 141 26.67 -2.33 4.40
CA ALA A 141 26.69 -0.88 4.52
C ALA A 141 26.98 -0.52 5.99
N PRO A 142 28.01 0.30 6.25
CA PRO A 142 28.48 0.54 7.60
C PRO A 142 27.32 1.04 8.46
N VAL A 143 27.17 0.44 9.64
CA VAL A 143 26.30 0.98 10.68
C VAL A 143 26.61 2.47 10.79
N PRO A 144 25.63 3.38 10.67
CA PRO A 144 25.91 4.81 10.69
C PRO A 144 26.74 5.15 11.93
N GLN A 145 27.98 5.59 11.70
CA GLN A 145 28.93 5.91 12.77
C GLN A 145 28.63 7.30 13.37
N GLY A 146 27.79 8.11 12.71
CA GLY A 146 27.35 9.43 13.16
C GLY A 146 25.95 9.45 13.78
N GLU A 147 25.46 10.66 14.05
CA GLU A 147 24.11 10.90 14.57
C GLU A 147 23.03 10.45 13.56
N ILE A 148 21.97 9.84 14.07
CA ILE A 148 20.82 9.39 13.26
C ILE A 148 19.75 10.47 13.36
N VAL A 149 19.65 11.29 12.32
CA VAL A 149 18.72 12.43 12.28
C VAL A 149 17.43 12.02 11.58
N SER A 150 16.28 12.40 12.14
CA SER A 150 15.00 12.24 11.46
C SER A 150 14.95 13.05 10.17
N ARG A 151 14.34 12.50 9.10
CA ARG A 151 14.00 13.28 7.89
C ARG A 151 13.16 14.53 8.15
N PHE A 152 12.49 14.61 9.30
CA PHE A 152 11.65 15.74 9.71
C PHE A 152 12.26 16.59 10.82
N ALA A 153 13.53 16.39 11.18
CA ALA A 153 14.18 17.07 12.30
C ALA A 153 14.13 18.60 12.20
N GLU A 154 14.25 19.14 10.98
CA GLU A 154 14.23 20.58 10.71
C GLU A 154 12.81 21.17 10.58
N ASP A 155 11.75 20.36 10.65
CA ASP A 155 10.36 20.84 10.54
C ASP A 155 9.75 21.03 11.94
N PRO A 156 9.50 22.29 12.38
CA PRO A 156 8.96 22.56 13.72
C PRO A 156 7.60 21.91 14.00
N ARG A 157 6.83 21.60 12.95
CA ARG A 157 5.52 20.93 13.09
C ARG A 157 5.66 19.49 13.57
N PHE A 158 6.79 18.84 13.28
CA PHE A 158 7.07 17.47 13.67
C PHE A 158 7.78 17.36 15.01
N ALA A 159 8.30 18.45 15.58
CA ALA A 159 9.03 18.44 16.86
C ALA A 159 8.26 17.74 18.00
N GLY A 160 6.96 18.03 18.14
CA GLY A 160 6.12 17.38 19.15
C GLY A 160 5.87 15.89 18.89
N VAL A 161 5.81 15.48 17.61
CA VAL A 161 5.66 14.08 17.21
C VAL A 161 6.96 13.31 17.47
N LEU A 162 8.11 13.90 17.14
CA LEU A 162 9.44 13.33 17.39
C LEU A 162 9.70 13.15 18.89
N ALA A 163 9.34 14.15 19.71
CA ALA A 163 9.49 14.06 21.16
C ALA A 163 8.62 12.94 21.77
N ARG A 164 7.36 12.82 21.34
CA ARG A 164 6.45 11.74 21.79
C ARG A 164 6.93 10.37 21.33
N PHE A 165 7.40 10.26 20.09
CA PHE A 165 7.98 9.04 19.58
C PHE A 165 9.18 8.62 20.44
N ARG A 166 10.10 9.54 20.76
CA ARG A 166 11.28 9.24 21.58
C ARG A 166 10.90 8.77 23.00
N ALA A 167 9.97 9.47 23.66
CA ALA A 167 9.50 9.06 24.98
C ALA A 167 8.88 7.65 24.98
N ASN A 168 8.11 7.32 23.93
CA ASN A 168 7.51 6.00 23.77
C ASN A 168 8.55 4.93 23.39
N LEU A 169 9.57 5.32 22.59
CA LEU A 169 10.70 4.47 22.23
C LEU A 169 11.51 4.05 23.44
N ASP A 170 11.86 4.98 24.33
CA ASP A 170 12.64 4.68 25.53
C ASP A 170 11.90 3.68 26.43
N THR A 171 10.59 3.88 26.62
CA THR A 171 9.74 2.99 27.41
C THR A 171 9.68 1.58 26.81
N ARG A 172 9.37 1.50 25.51
CA ARG A 172 9.20 0.22 24.80
C ARG A 172 10.51 -0.53 24.62
N LEU A 173 11.62 0.18 24.46
CA LEU A 173 12.94 -0.43 24.38
C LEU A 173 13.32 -1.11 25.71
N ALA A 174 13.05 -0.45 26.85
CA ALA A 174 13.27 -1.05 28.17
C ALA A 174 12.38 -2.30 28.41
N GLU A 175 11.15 -2.30 27.88
CA GLU A 175 10.29 -3.49 27.88
C GLU A 175 10.84 -4.60 26.99
N ALA A 176 11.31 -4.26 25.79
CA ALA A 176 11.93 -5.21 24.86
C ALA A 176 13.20 -5.85 25.43
N GLU A 177 14.03 -5.12 26.16
CA GLU A 177 15.20 -5.66 26.86
C GLU A 177 14.81 -6.70 27.92
N LYS A 178 13.75 -6.41 28.69
CA LYS A 178 13.18 -7.38 29.66
C LYS A 178 12.53 -8.57 28.97
N ALA A 179 11.92 -8.37 27.80
CA ALA A 179 11.34 -9.46 27.01
C ALA A 179 12.45 -10.37 26.44
N ALA A 180 13.56 -9.78 25.98
CA ALA A 180 14.72 -10.49 25.48
C ALA A 180 15.39 -11.36 26.54
N SER A 181 15.60 -10.83 27.75
CA SER A 181 16.19 -11.62 28.84
C SER A 181 15.28 -12.73 29.35
N ALA A 182 13.96 -12.56 29.23
CA ALA A 182 12.96 -13.55 29.63
C ALA A 182 12.56 -14.52 28.48
N GLY A 183 13.10 -14.35 27.27
CA GLY A 183 12.76 -15.17 26.10
C GLY A 183 11.32 -14.99 25.59
N ARG A 184 10.68 -13.84 25.84
CA ARG A 184 9.29 -13.55 25.48
C ARG A 184 9.19 -13.09 24.01
N GLN A 185 9.08 -14.05 23.10
CA GLN A 185 9.12 -13.82 21.65
C GLN A 185 8.00 -12.95 21.13
N ASP A 186 6.77 -13.17 21.59
CA ASP A 186 5.60 -12.41 21.11
C ASP A 186 5.75 -10.91 21.41
N GLU A 187 6.29 -10.57 22.58
CA GLU A 187 6.57 -9.19 22.97
C GLU A 187 7.68 -8.56 22.13
N LEU A 188 8.73 -9.34 21.79
CA LEU A 188 9.80 -8.89 20.91
C LEU A 188 9.31 -8.66 19.48
N ALA A 189 8.48 -9.57 18.95
CA ALA A 189 7.87 -9.43 17.64
C ALA A 189 6.96 -8.19 17.60
N ALA A 190 6.16 -7.96 18.64
CA ALA A 190 5.29 -6.79 18.75
C ALA A 190 6.11 -5.48 18.84
N PHE A 191 7.19 -5.46 19.62
CA PHE A 191 8.11 -4.33 19.68
C PHE A 191 8.74 -4.03 18.33
N ALA A 192 9.26 -5.05 17.66
CA ALA A 192 9.90 -4.94 16.36
C ALA A 192 8.93 -4.42 15.28
N HIS A 193 7.71 -4.97 15.25
CA HIS A 193 6.65 -4.50 14.36
C HIS A 193 6.31 -3.02 14.59
N TRP A 194 6.14 -2.63 15.85
CA TRP A 194 5.87 -1.25 16.24
C TRP A 194 7.01 -0.32 15.83
N LEU A 195 8.26 -0.72 16.09
CA LEU A 195 9.45 0.07 15.81
C LEU A 195 9.57 0.32 14.32
N LYS A 196 9.39 -0.71 13.49
CA LYS A 196 9.38 -0.61 12.02
C LYS A 196 8.35 0.39 11.52
N GLY A 197 7.09 0.26 11.95
CA GLY A 197 6.00 1.12 11.49
C GLY A 197 6.10 2.56 12.01
N SER A 198 6.45 2.72 13.28
CA SER A 198 6.50 4.03 13.93
C SER A 198 7.74 4.82 13.52
N ALA A 199 8.93 4.20 13.52
CA ALA A 199 10.18 4.85 13.13
C ALA A 199 10.14 5.31 11.67
N GLY A 200 9.57 4.51 10.76
CA GLY A 200 9.41 4.92 9.36
C GLY A 200 8.48 6.12 9.18
N THR A 201 7.42 6.22 9.99
CA THR A 201 6.48 7.36 9.97
C THR A 201 7.14 8.64 10.46
N VAL A 202 8.06 8.55 11.43
CA VAL A 202 8.78 9.70 11.96
C VAL A 202 10.15 9.92 11.32
N GLY A 203 10.48 9.19 10.25
CA GLY A 203 11.68 9.41 9.44
C GLY A 203 12.99 8.94 10.04
N TYR A 204 12.98 7.96 10.96
CA TYR A 204 14.18 7.28 11.47
C TYR A 204 14.41 5.95 10.73
N ASP A 205 14.70 6.04 9.43
CA ASP A 205 14.80 4.87 8.55
C ASP A 205 15.89 3.87 8.99
N ALA A 206 16.93 4.34 9.68
CA ALA A 206 18.02 3.50 10.20
C ALA A 206 17.55 2.44 11.23
N LEU A 207 16.35 2.58 11.80
CA LEU A 207 15.77 1.62 12.74
C LEU A 207 14.95 0.52 12.05
N SER A 208 14.59 0.69 10.76
CA SER A 208 13.71 -0.25 10.06
C SER A 208 14.35 -1.63 9.87
N ARG A 209 15.56 -1.68 9.32
CA ARG A 209 16.29 -2.95 9.08
C ARG A 209 16.56 -3.77 10.36
N PRO A 210 17.09 -3.20 11.46
CA PRO A 210 17.29 -3.98 12.68
C PRO A 210 15.96 -4.39 13.33
N ALA A 211 14.90 -3.59 13.19
CA ALA A 211 13.55 -3.99 13.61
C ALA A 211 13.03 -5.18 12.80
N GLU A 212 13.17 -5.20 11.49
CA GLU A 212 12.76 -6.33 10.63
C GLU A 212 13.50 -7.62 10.99
N ARG A 213 14.82 -7.53 11.20
CA ARG A 213 15.63 -8.67 11.67
C ARG A 213 15.11 -9.20 13.01
N LEU A 214 14.72 -8.32 13.93
CA LEU A 214 14.23 -8.72 15.25
C LEU A 214 12.85 -9.36 15.16
N GLU A 215 11.97 -8.83 14.31
CA GLU A 215 10.65 -9.41 14.05
C GLU A 215 10.77 -10.82 13.47
N ALA A 216 11.67 -11.02 12.50
CA ALA A 216 11.93 -12.32 11.88
C ALA A 216 12.48 -13.34 12.88
N LEU A 217 13.49 -12.98 13.68
CA LEU A 217 14.07 -13.87 14.69
C LEU A 217 13.06 -14.25 15.78
N ALA A 218 12.28 -13.27 16.24
CA ALA A 218 11.26 -13.49 17.26
C ALA A 218 10.16 -14.45 16.78
N ARG A 219 9.66 -14.26 15.56
CA ARG A 219 8.65 -15.16 14.95
C ARG A 219 9.22 -16.52 14.56
N GLY A 220 10.49 -16.58 14.17
CA GLY A 220 11.18 -17.78 13.70
C GLY A 220 11.68 -18.72 14.78
N GLY A 221 11.43 -18.44 16.07
CA GLY A 221 11.87 -19.34 17.15
C GLY A 221 13.29 -19.08 17.66
N ALA A 222 14.06 -18.18 17.05
CA ALA A 222 15.48 -17.96 17.33
C ALA A 222 15.72 -17.03 18.55
N VAL A 223 15.15 -17.39 19.72
CA VAL A 223 15.17 -16.58 20.96
C VAL A 223 16.59 -16.17 21.37
N ALA A 224 17.56 -17.06 21.21
CA ALA A 224 18.93 -16.86 21.69
C ALA A 224 19.65 -15.71 20.99
N GLU A 225 19.22 -15.33 19.78
CA GLU A 225 19.83 -14.27 18.97
C GLU A 225 19.17 -12.90 19.23
N CYS A 226 17.94 -12.88 19.74
CA CYS A 226 17.18 -11.65 19.98
C CYS A 226 17.88 -10.65 20.95
N PRO A 227 18.50 -11.06 22.09
CA PRO A 227 19.14 -10.12 23.00
C PRO A 227 20.28 -9.31 22.36
N ALA A 228 21.07 -9.94 21.48
CA ALA A 228 22.14 -9.25 20.77
C ALA A 228 21.59 -8.15 19.86
N LEU A 229 20.49 -8.45 19.15
CA LEU A 229 19.86 -7.52 18.23
C LEU A 229 19.09 -6.40 18.96
N VAL A 230 18.48 -6.67 20.11
CA VAL A 230 17.89 -5.63 20.97
C VAL A 230 18.98 -4.67 21.47
N SER A 231 20.15 -5.19 21.85
CA SER A 231 21.30 -4.35 22.23
C SER A 231 21.80 -3.48 21.05
N GLU A 232 21.84 -4.04 19.84
CA GLU A 232 22.15 -3.28 18.61
C GLU A 232 21.15 -2.12 18.42
N ILE A 233 19.86 -2.39 18.53
CA ILE A 233 18.80 -1.38 18.43
C ILE A 233 18.95 -0.30 19.50
N ARG A 234 19.27 -0.66 20.75
CA ARG A 234 19.53 0.34 21.81
C ARG A 234 20.66 1.29 21.43
N VAL A 235 21.79 0.75 20.96
CA VAL A 235 22.94 1.59 20.55
C VAL A 235 22.55 2.54 19.42
N LEU A 236 21.67 2.13 18.50
CA LEU A 236 21.13 3.03 17.48
C LEU A 236 20.21 4.10 18.08
N CYS A 237 19.36 3.73 19.04
CA CYS A 237 18.45 4.65 19.71
C CYS A 237 19.18 5.77 20.48
N GLU A 238 20.35 5.47 21.05
CA GLU A 238 21.22 6.46 21.72
C GLU A 238 21.75 7.53 20.74
N LYS A 239 21.85 7.20 19.45
CA LYS A 239 22.35 8.10 18.40
C LYS A 239 21.26 8.96 17.76
N LEU A 240 19.99 8.74 18.08
CA LEU A 240 18.88 9.47 17.46
C LEU A 240 18.88 10.95 17.89
N ARG A 241 18.74 11.85 16.91
CA ARG A 241 18.60 13.31 17.08
C ARG A 241 17.32 13.82 16.44
#